data_AF-A0AAJ2E4J4-F1
#
_entry.id   AF-A0AAJ2E4J4-F1
#
_cell.length_a   1.000
_cell.length_b   1.000
_cell.length_c   1.000
_cell.angle_alpha   90.00
_cell.angle_beta   90.00
_cell.angle_gamma   90.00
#
_symmetry.space_group_name_H-M   'P 1'
#
loop_
_entity.id
_entity.type
_entity.pdbx_description
1 polymer ?
#
loop_
_entity_poly.entity_id
_entity_poly.type
_entity_poly.pdbx_seq_one_letter_code
_entity_poly.pdbx_strand_id
1 'polypeptide(L)'
;MSLKLLLVSVDGTLAHGNQISGKIAAELGRLVRELDARGVRTVLWSNRNWTVGGVPLRQYFSQIAGIDVPVHGAGVDRSPARVLQNSAAPILQRYGVQTHETVLVGGMTDDMRAGVQNQFILVRPDWYAQQMEYGFPVASVGELARFCFVFALRQHPIFWRVQHGNLDVSAGGPFSTMNERFAVFGGDARAFAKHGQGHPDFWFYFTVSSLYFAGLLQGVDYICSYPGHKPDSDPDIHGVSATLARLGKCFGKSYYHDLIIRHREAPKSQYTKAANRRFITQLNTIHLQPKPHRNLRDQPNKTNLKLAGKRVLVVDDFCTSGCSSEAARAFIEAAGGQARLYSWLRTINTAYQEITPSIDLNAYAAASLAADPPAVAHAYHAGIIDHHAPGEIQSIFDQFCGWTW
;
A
#
# COMPACT_ATOMS: atom_id res chain seq x y z
N MET A 1 3.30 -2.94 -16.75
CA MET A 1 4.08 -3.70 -15.75
C MET A 1 4.48 -2.75 -14.65
N SER A 2 4.17 -3.10 -13.40
CA SER A 2 4.34 -2.22 -12.24
C SER A 2 5.79 -2.16 -11.73
N LEU A 3 6.40 -3.29 -11.39
CA LEU A 3 7.82 -3.37 -11.04
C LEU A 3 8.69 -3.33 -12.30
N LYS A 4 9.71 -2.47 -12.30
CA LYS A 4 10.73 -2.37 -13.35
C LYS A 4 12.16 -2.44 -12.81
N LEU A 5 12.35 -2.11 -11.53
CA LEU A 5 13.67 -2.11 -10.88
C LEU A 5 13.62 -2.76 -9.50
N LEU A 6 14.46 -3.76 -9.28
CA LEU A 6 14.73 -4.34 -7.96
C LEU A 6 16.09 -3.82 -7.47
N LEU A 7 16.06 -2.97 -6.45
CA LEU A 7 17.26 -2.52 -5.74
C LEU A 7 17.54 -3.48 -4.59
N VAL A 8 18.69 -4.13 -4.63
CA VAL A 8 19.08 -5.10 -3.59
C VAL A 8 20.22 -4.52 -2.78
N SER A 9 19.98 -4.28 -1.49
CA SER A 9 21.04 -4.00 -0.54
C SER A 9 22.00 -5.18 -0.50
N VAL A 10 23.29 -4.92 -0.32
CA VAL A 10 24.26 -6.01 -0.18
C VAL A 10 24.26 -6.55 1.26
N ASP A 11 24.42 -5.67 2.25
CA ASP A 11 24.52 -6.06 3.65
C ASP A 11 23.12 -6.41 4.21
N GLY A 12 23.06 -7.46 5.01
CA GLY A 12 21.81 -7.99 5.56
C GLY A 12 20.85 -8.61 4.54
N THR A 13 21.23 -8.73 3.26
CA THR A 13 20.39 -9.34 2.21
C THR A 13 21.14 -10.38 1.40
N LEU A 14 22.22 -10.00 0.72
CA LEU A 14 23.08 -10.93 0.00
C LEU A 14 24.22 -11.43 0.90
N ALA A 15 24.80 -10.52 1.70
CA ALA A 15 25.87 -10.78 2.63
C ALA A 15 25.46 -10.50 4.08
N HIS A 16 26.11 -11.16 5.04
CA HIS A 16 26.05 -10.84 6.46
C HIS A 16 27.44 -11.05 7.07
N GLY A 17 27.97 -10.06 7.81
CA GLY A 17 29.28 -10.17 8.45
C GLY A 17 30.44 -10.45 7.47
N ASN A 18 30.40 -9.86 6.28
CA ASN A 18 31.34 -10.11 5.17
C ASN A 18 31.31 -11.53 4.57
N GLN A 19 30.32 -12.34 4.91
CA GLN A 19 30.11 -13.67 4.34
C GLN A 19 28.87 -13.69 3.47
N ILE A 20 28.90 -14.50 2.41
CA ILE A 20 27.75 -14.75 1.52
C ILE A 20 27.42 -16.23 1.57
N SER A 21 26.18 -16.56 1.92
CA SER A 21 25.68 -17.92 1.79
C SER A 21 25.52 -18.28 0.31
N GLY A 22 26.19 -19.35 -0.13
CA GLY A 22 26.06 -19.84 -1.51
C GLY A 22 24.62 -20.21 -1.87
N LYS A 23 23.83 -20.71 -0.91
CA LYS A 23 22.40 -21.02 -1.12
C LYS A 23 21.59 -19.75 -1.40
N ILE A 24 21.74 -18.73 -0.57
CA ILE A 24 21.02 -17.46 -0.73
C ILE A 24 21.44 -16.77 -2.03
N ALA A 25 22.73 -16.76 -2.35
CA ALA A 25 23.22 -16.20 -3.60
C ALA A 25 22.63 -16.94 -4.82
N ALA A 26 22.55 -18.27 -4.79
CA ALA A 26 21.98 -19.06 -5.88
C ALA A 26 20.47 -18.82 -6.04
N GLU A 27 19.70 -18.83 -4.94
CA GLU A 27 18.26 -18.56 -4.98
C GLU A 27 17.97 -17.12 -5.43
N LEU A 28 18.72 -16.13 -4.93
CA LEU A 28 18.55 -14.74 -5.34
C LEU A 28 18.99 -14.55 -6.79
N GLY A 29 20.06 -15.21 -7.23
CA GLY A 29 20.48 -15.22 -8.64
C GLY A 29 19.42 -15.81 -9.56
N ARG A 30 18.71 -16.87 -9.13
CA ARG A 30 17.55 -17.40 -9.84
C ARG A 30 16.43 -16.37 -9.95
N LEU A 31 16.05 -15.74 -8.84
CA LEU A 31 15.04 -14.67 -8.82
C LEU A 31 15.38 -13.55 -9.79
N VAL A 32 16.62 -13.05 -9.73
CA VAL A 32 17.11 -11.96 -10.58
C VAL A 32 17.03 -12.32 -12.06
N ARG A 33 17.45 -13.53 -12.43
CA ARG A 33 17.35 -14.02 -13.82
C ARG A 33 15.90 -14.14 -14.30
N GLU A 34 15.01 -14.69 -13.47
CA GLU A 34 13.60 -14.84 -13.84
C GLU A 34 12.87 -13.49 -13.92
N LEU A 35 13.27 -12.51 -13.13
CA LEU A 35 12.77 -11.12 -13.21
C LEU A 35 13.29 -10.39 -14.44
N ASP A 36 14.57 -10.55 -14.79
CA ASP A 36 15.17 -9.95 -15.98
C ASP A 36 14.51 -10.44 -17.28
N ALA A 37 14.18 -11.74 -17.34
CA ALA A 37 13.41 -12.33 -18.45
C ALA A 37 12.00 -11.70 -18.62
N ARG A 38 11.50 -11.00 -17.60
CA ARG A 38 10.24 -10.26 -17.61
C ARG A 38 10.44 -8.75 -17.70
N GLY A 39 11.66 -8.27 -17.95
CA GLY A 39 11.96 -6.86 -18.12
C GLY A 39 12.19 -6.09 -16.82
N VAL A 40 12.34 -6.77 -15.68
CA VAL A 40 12.73 -6.15 -14.41
C VAL A 40 14.24 -6.17 -14.26
N ARG A 41 14.87 -5.00 -14.20
CA ARG A 41 16.31 -4.90 -13.94
C ARG A 41 16.58 -5.08 -12.45
N THR A 42 17.65 -5.78 -12.12
CA THR A 42 18.15 -5.83 -10.73
C THR A 42 19.48 -5.11 -10.65
N VAL A 43 19.66 -4.33 -9.58
CA VAL A 43 20.90 -3.64 -9.27
C VAL A 43 21.25 -3.87 -7.80
N LEU A 44 22.51 -4.19 -7.52
CA LEU A 44 23.03 -4.18 -6.18
C LEU A 44 23.33 -2.74 -5.74
N TRP A 45 22.94 -2.37 -4.52
CA TRP A 45 23.12 -1.02 -3.99
C TRP A 45 23.87 -1.05 -2.66
N SER A 46 25.09 -0.52 -2.62
CA SER A 46 25.93 -0.52 -1.42
C SER A 46 26.82 0.71 -1.32
N ASN A 47 27.03 1.25 -0.12
CA ASN A 47 27.94 2.40 0.05
C ASN A 47 29.44 2.03 -0.10
N ARG A 48 29.80 0.75 -0.04
CA ARG A 48 31.19 0.28 -0.09
C ARG A 48 31.40 -0.73 -1.21
N ASN A 49 32.66 -0.90 -1.60
CA ASN A 49 33.07 -2.00 -2.45
C ASN A 49 33.10 -3.31 -1.67
N TRP A 50 32.69 -4.38 -2.33
CA TRP A 50 32.65 -5.73 -1.77
C TRP A 50 33.46 -6.68 -2.63
N THR A 51 34.16 -7.60 -1.97
CA THR A 51 34.82 -8.74 -2.60
C THR A 51 34.45 -10.02 -1.89
N VAL A 52 34.43 -11.13 -2.62
CA VAL A 52 34.14 -12.48 -2.11
C VAL A 52 35.27 -13.38 -2.59
N GLY A 53 36.12 -13.84 -1.66
CA GLY A 53 37.32 -14.59 -2.04
C GLY A 53 38.25 -13.82 -2.99
N GLY A 54 38.34 -12.50 -2.85
CA GLY A 54 39.11 -11.62 -3.75
C GLY A 54 38.42 -11.22 -5.05
N VAL A 55 37.27 -11.81 -5.39
CA VAL A 55 36.50 -11.48 -6.60
C VAL A 55 35.56 -10.30 -6.32
N PRO A 56 35.52 -9.24 -7.15
CA PRO A 56 34.55 -8.16 -7.01
C PRO A 56 33.10 -8.66 -7.00
N LEU A 57 32.27 -8.11 -6.12
CA LEU A 57 30.89 -8.60 -5.92
C LEU A 57 30.05 -8.62 -7.19
N ARG A 58 30.19 -7.60 -8.05
CA ARG A 58 29.53 -7.56 -9.36
C ARG A 58 29.82 -8.84 -10.15
N GLN A 59 31.09 -9.17 -10.30
CA GLN A 59 31.53 -10.34 -11.07
C GLN A 59 31.03 -11.63 -10.41
N TYR A 60 31.22 -11.77 -9.09
CA TYR A 60 30.78 -12.94 -8.34
C TYR A 60 29.28 -13.20 -8.49
N PHE A 61 28.44 -12.19 -8.26
CA PHE A 61 26.99 -12.37 -8.29
C PHE A 61 26.44 -12.47 -9.71
N SER A 62 27.00 -11.73 -10.68
CA SER A 62 26.61 -11.85 -12.09
C SER A 62 26.86 -13.25 -12.63
N GLN A 63 27.96 -13.89 -12.24
CA GLN A 63 28.25 -15.27 -12.61
C GLN A 63 27.20 -16.24 -12.05
N ILE A 64 26.76 -16.05 -10.80
CA ILE A 64 25.72 -16.88 -10.18
C ILE A 64 24.34 -16.65 -10.82
N ALA A 65 23.99 -15.40 -11.10
CA ALA A 65 22.73 -15.04 -11.74
C ALA A 65 22.69 -15.49 -13.21
N GLY A 66 23.85 -15.58 -13.88
CA GLY A 66 23.97 -15.87 -15.31
C GLY A 66 23.66 -14.67 -16.21
N ILE A 67 23.60 -13.46 -15.63
CA ILE A 67 23.36 -12.17 -16.30
C ILE A 67 24.17 -11.08 -15.61
N ASP A 68 24.44 -9.96 -16.28
CA ASP A 68 25.12 -8.82 -15.66
C ASP A 68 24.22 -8.15 -14.62
N VAL A 69 24.68 -8.11 -13.37
CA VAL A 69 24.00 -7.44 -12.25
C VAL A 69 24.89 -6.30 -11.77
N PRO A 70 24.63 -5.05 -12.18
CA PRO A 70 25.47 -3.91 -11.83
C PRO A 70 25.40 -3.57 -10.34
N VAL A 71 26.41 -2.83 -9.87
CA VAL A 71 26.52 -2.35 -8.49
C VAL A 71 26.63 -0.82 -8.52
N HIS A 72 25.83 -0.14 -7.69
CA HIS A 72 25.90 1.32 -7.51
C HIS A 72 26.18 1.69 -6.06
N GLY A 73 26.80 2.84 -5.85
CA GLY A 73 27.19 3.25 -4.52
C GLY A 73 28.27 4.32 -4.42
N ALA A 74 28.32 5.00 -3.28
CA ALA A 74 29.34 6.02 -3.00
C ALA A 74 30.78 5.51 -3.19
N GLY A 75 31.11 4.35 -2.62
CA GLY A 75 32.42 3.71 -2.81
C GLY A 75 32.61 3.00 -4.15
N VAL A 76 31.55 2.84 -4.95
CA VAL A 76 31.55 2.03 -6.18
C VAL A 76 31.68 2.91 -7.42
N ASP A 77 30.75 3.85 -7.61
CA ASP A 77 30.66 4.70 -8.79
C ASP A 77 30.47 6.19 -8.45
N ARG A 78 30.77 6.57 -7.20
CA ARG A 78 30.58 7.92 -6.65
C ARG A 78 29.11 8.38 -6.64
N SER A 79 28.16 7.44 -6.74
CA SER A 79 26.75 7.73 -6.49
C SER A 79 26.55 8.30 -5.08
N PRO A 80 25.49 9.08 -4.84
CA PRO A 80 25.20 9.57 -3.48
C PRO A 80 25.10 8.43 -2.46
N ALA A 81 25.47 8.71 -1.22
CA ALA A 81 25.33 7.74 -0.14
C ALA A 81 23.86 7.36 0.08
N ARG A 82 23.58 6.06 0.25
CA ARG A 82 22.23 5.46 0.24
C ARG A 82 21.22 6.06 1.21
N VAL A 83 21.71 6.55 2.35
CA VAL A 83 20.88 7.06 3.44
C VAL A 83 20.49 8.54 3.26
N LEU A 84 20.99 9.19 2.21
CA LEU A 84 20.65 10.57 1.89
C LEU A 84 19.32 10.65 1.14
N GLN A 85 18.62 11.77 1.33
CA GLN A 85 17.40 12.10 0.61
C GLN A 85 17.64 12.09 -0.90
N ASN A 86 16.76 11.43 -1.65
CA ASN A 86 16.83 11.30 -3.12
C ASN A 86 18.16 10.73 -3.67
N SER A 87 18.92 10.00 -2.85
CA SER A 87 20.18 9.37 -3.25
C SER A 87 20.04 8.35 -4.39
N ALA A 88 18.86 7.77 -4.58
CA ALA A 88 18.58 6.85 -5.66
C ALA A 88 18.25 7.54 -7.00
N ALA A 89 18.03 8.86 -7.02
CA ALA A 89 17.61 9.58 -8.23
C ALA A 89 18.53 9.34 -9.45
N PRO A 90 19.87 9.32 -9.34
CA PRO A 90 20.74 9.00 -10.47
C PRO A 90 20.58 7.56 -10.98
N ILE A 91 20.27 6.61 -10.09
CA ILE A 91 20.00 5.22 -10.46
C ILE A 91 18.67 5.15 -11.21
N LEU A 92 17.61 5.74 -10.66
CA LEU A 92 16.29 5.79 -11.29
C LEU A 92 16.37 6.42 -12.70
N GLN A 93 17.10 7.54 -12.84
CA GLN A 93 17.33 8.21 -14.11
C GLN A 93 18.09 7.32 -15.11
N ARG A 94 19.16 6.64 -14.66
CA ARG A 94 19.96 5.74 -15.50
C ARG A 94 19.13 4.59 -16.08
N TYR A 95 18.17 4.07 -15.33
CA TYR A 95 17.31 2.97 -15.76
C TYR A 95 15.96 3.42 -16.33
N GLY A 96 15.68 4.74 -16.38
CA GLY A 96 14.43 5.27 -16.91
C GLY A 96 13.18 4.81 -16.15
N VAL A 97 13.31 4.61 -14.83
CA VAL A 97 12.22 4.12 -13.97
C VAL A 97 11.80 5.19 -12.96
N GLN A 98 10.55 5.10 -12.52
CA GLN A 98 10.03 5.96 -11.46
C GLN A 98 10.18 5.31 -10.08
N THR A 99 10.05 6.13 -9.03
CA THR A 99 10.08 5.64 -7.65
C THR A 99 9.08 4.50 -7.43
N HIS A 100 7.82 4.69 -7.81
CA HIS A 100 6.77 3.69 -7.63
C HIS A 100 6.89 2.46 -8.55
N GLU A 101 7.91 2.38 -9.40
CA GLU A 101 8.23 1.21 -10.24
C GLU A 101 9.43 0.43 -9.66
N THR A 102 9.89 0.79 -8.47
CA THR A 102 11.10 0.29 -7.84
C THR A 102 10.81 -0.35 -6.47
N VAL A 103 11.38 -1.51 -6.19
CA VAL A 103 11.33 -2.13 -4.86
C VAL A 103 12.74 -2.14 -4.26
N LEU A 104 12.86 -1.78 -2.98
CA LEU A 104 14.10 -1.95 -2.22
C LEU A 104 14.02 -3.23 -1.40
N VAL A 105 14.99 -4.13 -1.56
CA VAL A 105 15.21 -5.28 -0.68
C VAL A 105 16.37 -4.96 0.24
N GLY A 106 16.15 -5.00 1.55
CA GLY A 106 17.17 -4.61 2.52
C GLY A 106 16.85 -5.00 3.95
N GLY A 107 17.84 -5.55 4.66
CA GLY A 107 17.71 -6.11 6.00
C GLY A 107 18.22 -5.21 7.12
N MET A 108 18.90 -4.10 6.82
CA MET A 108 19.61 -3.29 7.80
C MET A 108 18.92 -1.95 8.09
N THR A 109 19.24 -1.32 9.23
CA THR A 109 18.74 0.02 9.58
C THR A 109 19.04 1.08 8.52
N ASP A 110 20.19 1.00 7.86
CA ASP A 110 20.53 1.89 6.75
C ASP A 110 19.64 1.67 5.51
N ASP A 111 19.12 0.45 5.32
CA ASP A 111 18.15 0.15 4.26
C ASP A 111 16.79 0.75 4.56
N MET A 112 16.36 0.73 5.83
CA MET A 112 15.18 1.47 6.27
C MET A 112 15.31 2.97 5.98
N ARG A 113 16.46 3.56 6.34
CA ARG A 113 16.71 4.97 6.05
C ARG A 113 16.70 5.24 4.56
N ALA A 114 17.36 4.39 3.76
CA ALA A 114 17.37 4.51 2.31
C ALA A 114 15.97 4.41 1.71
N GLY A 115 15.15 3.46 2.17
CA GLY A 115 13.76 3.30 1.73
C GLY A 115 12.92 4.54 2.01
N VAL A 116 12.95 5.05 3.25
CA VAL A 116 12.19 6.25 3.65
C VAL A 116 12.65 7.48 2.87
N GLN A 117 13.96 7.71 2.78
CA GLN A 117 14.56 8.90 2.16
C GLN A 117 14.38 8.95 0.63
N ASN A 118 14.09 7.81 0.01
CA ASN A 118 13.82 7.70 -1.42
C ASN A 118 12.38 7.30 -1.75
N GLN A 119 11.51 7.19 -0.72
CA GLN A 119 10.10 6.81 -0.84
C GLN A 119 9.90 5.46 -1.55
N PHE A 120 10.72 4.46 -1.25
CA PHE A 120 10.57 3.10 -1.76
C PHE A 120 9.77 2.21 -0.81
N ILE A 121 9.04 1.25 -1.36
CA ILE A 121 8.63 0.09 -0.58
C ILE A 121 9.88 -0.73 -0.19
N LEU A 122 10.00 -1.04 1.10
CA LEU A 122 11.07 -1.86 1.65
C LEU A 122 10.55 -3.27 1.91
N VAL A 123 11.08 -4.25 1.19
CA VAL A 123 10.89 -5.67 1.49
C VAL A 123 12.09 -6.12 2.34
N ARG A 124 11.82 -6.53 3.58
CA ARG A 124 12.83 -6.88 4.58
C ARG A 124 13.09 -8.39 4.57
N PRO A 125 14.28 -8.85 4.16
CA PRO A 125 14.68 -10.23 4.32
C PRO A 125 15.01 -10.55 5.79
N ASP A 126 14.44 -11.64 6.30
CA ASP A 126 14.69 -12.13 7.67
C ASP A 126 15.60 -13.37 7.73
N TRP A 127 16.11 -13.85 6.58
CA TRP A 127 16.95 -15.05 6.48
C TRP A 127 18.37 -14.93 7.08
N TYR A 128 18.81 -13.71 7.45
CA TYR A 128 20.05 -13.46 8.21
C TYR A 128 19.76 -12.87 9.60
N ALA A 129 18.62 -13.24 10.17
CA ALA A 129 18.02 -12.72 11.41
C ALA A 129 17.30 -11.36 11.25
N GLN A 130 16.33 -11.13 12.14
CA GLN A 130 15.50 -9.93 12.17
C GLN A 130 16.29 -8.76 12.79
N GLN A 131 16.99 -7.99 11.96
CA GLN A 131 17.82 -6.87 12.41
C GLN A 131 17.03 -5.56 12.59
N MET A 132 15.79 -5.47 12.08
CA MET A 132 14.92 -4.28 12.22
C MET A 132 13.43 -4.64 12.18
N GLU A 133 12.58 -3.75 12.71
CA GLU A 133 11.11 -3.89 12.68
C GLU A 133 10.46 -3.31 11.41
N TYR A 134 11.20 -2.51 10.64
CA TYR A 134 10.70 -1.77 9.47
C TYR A 134 10.69 -2.60 8.18
N GLY A 135 9.85 -2.24 7.22
CA GLY A 135 9.69 -2.97 5.96
C GLY A 135 8.73 -4.17 6.08
N PHE A 136 8.41 -4.76 4.93
CA PHE A 136 7.56 -5.93 4.82
C PHE A 136 8.42 -7.20 4.92
N PRO A 137 8.29 -8.00 6.00
CA PRO A 137 9.14 -9.17 6.20
C PRO A 137 8.92 -10.23 5.12
N VAL A 138 10.02 -10.90 4.75
CA VAL A 138 10.04 -12.14 3.97
C VAL A 138 11.08 -13.08 4.58
N ALA A 139 10.67 -14.29 4.95
CA ALA A 139 11.50 -15.26 5.65
C ALA A 139 12.50 -15.97 4.72
N SER A 140 12.24 -15.96 3.41
CA SER A 140 13.06 -16.65 2.41
C SER A 140 13.10 -15.90 1.08
N VAL A 141 14.06 -16.24 0.22
CA VAL A 141 14.09 -15.74 -1.16
C VAL A 141 12.84 -16.18 -1.92
N GLY A 142 12.26 -17.34 -1.60
CA GLY A 142 11.01 -17.80 -2.19
C GLY A 142 9.80 -16.94 -1.84
N GLU A 143 9.76 -16.37 -0.63
CA GLU A 143 8.73 -15.39 -0.26
C GLU A 143 8.97 -14.02 -0.91
N LEU A 144 10.22 -13.58 -1.04
CA LEU A 144 10.57 -12.41 -1.84
C LEU A 144 10.11 -12.59 -3.29
N ALA A 145 10.38 -13.76 -3.87
CA ALA A 145 9.95 -14.13 -5.20
C ALA A 145 8.41 -14.10 -5.30
N ARG A 146 7.70 -14.69 -4.34
CA ARG A 146 6.23 -14.63 -4.28
C ARG A 146 5.75 -13.19 -4.32
N PHE A 147 6.33 -12.30 -3.49
CA PHE A 147 5.98 -10.89 -3.52
C PHE A 147 6.19 -10.27 -4.91
N CYS A 148 7.36 -10.50 -5.52
CA CYS A 148 7.69 -9.97 -6.83
C CYS A 148 6.74 -10.47 -7.92
N PHE A 149 6.55 -11.79 -8.04
CA PHE A 149 5.79 -12.40 -9.13
C PHE A 149 4.27 -12.25 -8.98
N VAL A 150 3.75 -12.34 -7.76
CA VAL A 150 2.30 -12.29 -7.50
C VAL A 150 1.80 -10.85 -7.40
N PHE A 151 2.55 -9.95 -6.77
CA PHE A 151 2.07 -8.61 -6.45
C PHE A 151 2.80 -7.50 -7.20
N ALA A 152 4.13 -7.58 -7.30
CA ALA A 152 4.91 -6.48 -7.87
C ALA A 152 4.87 -6.42 -9.40
N LEU A 153 4.70 -7.56 -10.09
CA LEU A 153 4.63 -7.63 -11.55
C LEU A 153 3.25 -7.34 -12.15
N ARG A 154 2.23 -7.13 -11.31
CA ARG A 154 0.88 -6.80 -11.74
C ARG A 154 0.88 -5.68 -12.78
N GLN A 155 0.02 -5.80 -13.78
CA GLN A 155 -0.17 -4.80 -14.82
C GLN A 155 -1.30 -3.83 -14.48
N HIS A 156 -2.24 -4.27 -13.65
CA HIS A 156 -3.49 -3.57 -13.39
C HIS A 156 -3.66 -3.31 -11.89
N PRO A 157 -2.88 -2.39 -11.30
CA PRO A 157 -2.87 -2.16 -9.85
C PRO A 157 -4.19 -1.54 -9.33
N ILE A 158 -4.95 -0.86 -10.19
CA ILE A 158 -6.25 -0.23 -9.85
C ILE A 158 -7.26 -0.60 -10.92
N PHE A 159 -8.44 -1.04 -10.48
CA PHE A 159 -9.55 -1.43 -11.35
C PHE A 159 -10.47 -0.25 -11.68
N TRP A 160 -10.78 0.56 -10.66
CA TRP A 160 -11.81 1.58 -10.73
C TRP A 160 -11.33 2.89 -10.11
N ARG A 161 -11.61 4.03 -10.75
CA ARG A 161 -11.25 5.36 -10.26
C ARG A 161 -12.22 6.42 -10.77
N VAL A 162 -12.54 7.38 -9.92
CA VAL A 162 -13.13 8.67 -10.29
C VAL A 162 -12.19 9.76 -9.79
N GLN A 163 -11.71 10.60 -10.72
CA GLN A 163 -10.77 11.67 -10.41
C GLN A 163 -11.11 12.94 -11.20
N HIS A 164 -11.56 13.99 -10.52
CA HIS A 164 -11.73 15.33 -11.09
C HIS A 164 -11.81 16.37 -9.97
N GLY A 165 -11.27 17.57 -10.21
CA GLY A 165 -11.21 18.61 -9.18
C GLY A 165 -10.54 18.10 -7.91
N ASN A 166 -11.27 18.14 -6.79
CA ASN A 166 -10.80 17.64 -5.48
C ASN A 166 -11.17 16.17 -5.21
N LEU A 167 -12.00 15.55 -6.05
CA LEU A 167 -12.37 14.15 -5.89
C LEU A 167 -11.24 13.24 -6.41
N ASP A 168 -10.76 12.34 -5.56
CA ASP A 168 -9.79 11.29 -5.90
C ASP A 168 -10.16 10.02 -5.15
N VAL A 169 -10.96 9.16 -5.79
CA VAL A 169 -11.44 7.90 -5.22
C VAL A 169 -11.11 6.72 -6.12
N SER A 170 -10.59 5.65 -5.53
CA SER A 170 -10.12 4.48 -6.27
C SER A 170 -10.43 3.15 -5.56
N ALA A 171 -10.42 2.07 -6.32
CA ALA A 171 -10.55 0.71 -5.80
C ALA A 171 -9.63 -0.27 -6.53
N GLY A 172 -9.04 -1.21 -5.77
CA GLY A 172 -8.13 -2.22 -6.29
C GLY A 172 -8.81 -3.24 -7.21
N GLY A 173 -10.05 -3.66 -6.89
CA GLY A 173 -10.80 -4.65 -7.67
C GLY A 173 -12.33 -4.48 -7.61
N PRO A 174 -13.10 -5.27 -8.37
CA PRO A 174 -14.57 -5.30 -8.25
C PRO A 174 -15.02 -6.23 -7.12
N PHE A 175 -16.22 -6.00 -6.58
CA PHE A 175 -16.86 -6.88 -5.61
C PHE A 175 -18.25 -7.30 -6.09
N SER A 176 -18.50 -8.60 -6.08
CA SER A 176 -19.84 -9.19 -6.23
C SER A 176 -19.85 -10.58 -5.61
N THR A 177 -20.96 -10.94 -4.96
CA THR A 177 -21.24 -12.33 -4.56
C THR A 177 -22.15 -13.07 -5.54
N MET A 178 -22.64 -12.37 -6.58
CA MET A 178 -23.56 -12.93 -7.58
C MET A 178 -22.90 -13.20 -8.93
N ASN A 179 -21.72 -12.61 -9.17
CA ASN A 179 -20.95 -12.86 -10.38
C ASN A 179 -19.82 -13.83 -10.02
N GLU A 180 -19.89 -15.06 -10.55
CA GLU A 180 -18.92 -16.12 -10.28
C GLU A 180 -17.47 -15.67 -10.50
N ARG A 181 -17.22 -14.84 -11.51
CA ARG A 181 -15.90 -14.28 -11.83
C ARG A 181 -15.29 -13.47 -10.68
N PHE A 182 -16.12 -12.89 -9.81
CA PHE A 182 -15.68 -12.05 -8.69
C PHE A 182 -15.93 -12.71 -7.34
N ALA A 183 -16.67 -13.82 -7.32
CA ALA A 183 -17.14 -14.46 -6.10
C ALA A 183 -16.01 -15.13 -5.30
N VAL A 184 -14.98 -15.66 -5.98
CA VAL A 184 -13.86 -16.38 -5.33
C VAL A 184 -13.04 -15.42 -4.47
N PHE A 185 -12.36 -14.45 -5.08
CA PHE A 185 -11.59 -13.46 -4.30
C PHE A 185 -12.50 -12.51 -3.50
N GLY A 186 -13.71 -12.20 -3.99
CA GLY A 186 -14.67 -11.38 -3.24
C GLY A 186 -15.18 -12.06 -1.97
N GLY A 187 -15.32 -13.39 -2.00
CA GLY A 187 -15.65 -14.22 -0.85
C GLY A 187 -14.52 -14.23 0.19
N ASP A 188 -13.28 -14.44 -0.26
CA ASP A 188 -12.09 -14.40 0.61
C ASP A 188 -11.90 -13.02 1.26
N ALA A 189 -12.02 -11.93 0.47
CA ALA A 189 -11.98 -10.55 0.97
C ALA A 189 -13.01 -10.30 2.08
N ARG A 190 -14.24 -10.79 1.86
CA ARG A 190 -15.33 -10.61 2.82
C ARG A 190 -15.11 -11.45 4.08
N ALA A 191 -14.61 -12.67 3.94
CA ALA A 191 -14.26 -13.52 5.08
C ALA A 191 -13.16 -12.85 5.93
N PHE A 192 -12.18 -12.23 5.27
CA PHE A 192 -11.10 -11.53 5.95
C PHE A 192 -11.61 -10.28 6.67
N ALA A 193 -12.32 -9.40 5.96
CA ALA A 193 -12.81 -8.15 6.53
C ALA A 193 -13.79 -8.34 7.70
N LYS A 194 -14.56 -9.45 7.72
CA LYS A 194 -15.58 -9.70 8.76
C LYS A 194 -15.13 -10.60 9.90
N HIS A 195 -14.23 -11.55 9.63
CA HIS A 195 -13.93 -12.65 10.54
C HIS A 195 -12.42 -12.91 10.70
N GLY A 196 -11.56 -12.17 10.00
CA GLY A 196 -10.12 -12.45 9.96
C GLY A 196 -9.78 -13.80 9.31
N GLN A 197 -10.73 -14.39 8.58
CA GLN A 197 -10.59 -15.69 7.91
C GLN A 197 -10.20 -15.50 6.43
N GLY A 198 -9.67 -16.53 5.77
CA GLY A 198 -9.17 -16.42 4.38
C GLY A 198 -7.66 -16.17 4.36
N HIS A 199 -7.19 -15.30 3.47
CA HIS A 199 -5.75 -15.04 3.29
C HIS A 199 -5.38 -13.57 3.64
N PRO A 200 -5.19 -13.23 4.94
CA PRO A 200 -4.82 -11.88 5.38
C PRO A 200 -3.59 -11.32 4.64
N ASP A 201 -2.53 -12.12 4.53
CA ASP A 201 -1.29 -11.71 3.86
C ASP A 201 -1.51 -11.36 2.39
N PHE A 202 -2.43 -12.06 1.71
CA PHE A 202 -2.80 -11.72 0.33
C PHE A 202 -3.38 -10.30 0.26
N TRP A 203 -4.37 -9.98 1.09
CA TRP A 203 -5.02 -8.67 1.07
C TRP A 203 -4.10 -7.54 1.53
N PHE A 204 -3.16 -7.84 2.43
CA PHE A 204 -2.10 -6.92 2.81
C PHE A 204 -1.18 -6.59 1.64
N TYR A 205 -0.57 -7.59 1.00
CA TYR A 205 0.30 -7.36 -0.15
C TYR A 205 -0.46 -6.81 -1.36
N PHE A 206 -1.72 -7.21 -1.56
CA PHE A 206 -2.60 -6.65 -2.58
C PHE A 206 -2.82 -5.15 -2.35
N THR A 207 -3.15 -4.73 -1.12
CA THR A 207 -3.36 -3.32 -0.78
C THR A 207 -2.09 -2.51 -0.95
N VAL A 208 -0.99 -3.01 -0.39
CA VAL A 208 0.33 -2.34 -0.44
C VAL A 208 0.81 -2.18 -1.88
N SER A 209 0.74 -3.25 -2.69
CA SER A 209 1.13 -3.20 -4.11
C SER A 209 0.24 -2.26 -4.91
N SER A 210 -1.09 -2.32 -4.73
CA SER A 210 -2.03 -1.45 -5.44
C SER A 210 -1.77 0.03 -5.13
N LEU A 211 -1.62 0.39 -3.84
CA LEU A 211 -1.35 1.76 -3.41
C LEU A 211 0.01 2.28 -3.91
N TYR A 212 1.04 1.44 -3.82
CA TYR A 212 2.39 1.84 -4.18
C TYR A 212 2.54 1.98 -5.70
N PHE A 213 2.29 0.90 -6.46
CA PHE A 213 2.55 0.86 -7.89
C PHE A 213 1.60 1.74 -8.71
N ALA A 214 0.43 2.08 -8.19
CA ALA A 214 -0.44 3.09 -8.81
C ALA A 214 -0.07 4.54 -8.47
N GLY A 215 1.00 4.76 -7.70
CA GLY A 215 1.45 6.09 -7.28
C GLY A 215 0.52 6.78 -6.26
N LEU A 216 -0.43 6.05 -5.64
CA LEU A 216 -1.43 6.63 -4.74
C LEU A 216 -0.83 7.13 -3.42
N LEU A 217 0.37 6.69 -3.06
CA LEU A 217 1.11 7.19 -1.89
C LEU A 217 1.87 8.50 -2.15
N GLN A 218 2.00 8.92 -3.43
CA GLN A 218 2.70 10.16 -3.77
C GLN A 218 1.91 11.39 -3.31
N GLY A 219 2.62 12.30 -2.63
CA GLY A 219 2.04 13.52 -2.07
C GLY A 219 1.07 13.29 -0.90
N VAL A 220 0.99 12.07 -0.35
CA VAL A 220 0.23 11.78 0.87
C VAL A 220 1.09 12.11 2.09
N ASP A 221 0.51 12.85 3.04
CA ASP A 221 1.13 13.19 4.32
C ASP A 221 0.73 12.17 5.42
N TYR A 222 -0.55 11.81 5.47
CA TYR A 222 -1.14 10.97 6.51
C TYR A 222 -1.95 9.82 5.93
N ILE A 223 -2.02 8.71 6.67
CA ILE A 223 -2.83 7.53 6.33
C ILE A 223 -3.81 7.31 7.48
N CYS A 224 -5.06 6.96 7.19
CA CYS A 224 -6.01 6.44 8.17
C CYS A 224 -6.90 5.36 7.55
N SER A 225 -7.50 4.53 8.40
CA SER A 225 -8.59 3.63 8.00
C SER A 225 -9.94 4.29 8.26
N TYR A 226 -10.96 3.89 7.50
CA TYR A 226 -12.34 4.21 7.87
C TYR A 226 -12.78 3.34 9.07
N PRO A 227 -13.48 3.89 10.08
CA PRO A 227 -13.84 3.12 11.26
C PRO A 227 -14.97 2.11 10.98
N GLY A 228 -15.00 1.04 11.77
CA GLY A 228 -16.08 0.06 11.78
C GLY A 228 -17.43 0.64 12.22
N HIS A 229 -18.48 -0.17 12.14
CA HIS A 229 -19.86 0.30 12.39
C HIS A 229 -20.17 0.68 13.85
N LYS A 230 -19.42 0.15 14.82
CA LYS A 230 -19.64 0.44 16.25
C LYS A 230 -18.61 1.43 16.80
N PRO A 231 -18.96 2.24 17.82
CA PRO A 231 -18.02 3.14 18.49
C PRO A 231 -16.83 2.46 19.15
N ASP A 232 -17.02 1.24 19.64
CA ASP A 232 -16.06 0.42 20.37
C ASP A 232 -15.40 -0.66 19.48
N SER A 233 -15.47 -0.51 18.16
CA SER A 233 -14.82 -1.45 17.24
C SER A 233 -13.31 -1.44 17.49
N ASP A 234 -12.72 -2.61 17.72
CA ASP A 234 -11.27 -2.74 17.83
C ASP A 234 -10.61 -2.26 16.51
N PRO A 235 -9.76 -1.22 16.57
CA PRO A 235 -9.15 -0.63 15.38
C PRO A 235 -8.17 -1.56 14.67
N ASP A 236 -7.69 -2.64 15.31
CA ASP A 236 -6.77 -3.61 14.70
C ASP A 236 -7.29 -5.06 14.71
N ILE A 237 -8.61 -5.24 14.79
CA ILE A 237 -9.29 -6.54 14.93
C ILE A 237 -8.81 -7.64 13.95
N HIS A 238 -8.24 -7.26 12.80
CA HIS A 238 -7.68 -8.16 11.78
C HIS A 238 -6.28 -7.77 11.26
N GLY A 239 -5.50 -6.97 12.00
CA GLY A 239 -4.12 -6.60 11.62
C GLY A 239 -4.01 -5.58 10.47
N VAL A 240 -5.13 -5.04 9.98
CA VAL A 240 -5.17 -4.02 8.91
C VAL A 240 -4.50 -2.74 9.37
N SER A 241 -4.76 -2.32 10.60
CA SER A 241 -4.17 -1.12 11.19
C SER A 241 -2.66 -1.28 11.36
N ALA A 242 -2.18 -2.44 11.80
CA ALA A 242 -0.75 -2.75 11.88
C ALA A 242 -0.08 -2.69 10.50
N THR A 243 -0.75 -3.21 9.47
CA THR A 243 -0.27 -3.20 8.09
C THR A 243 -0.19 -1.77 7.54
N LEU A 244 -1.20 -0.95 7.74
CA LEU A 244 -1.19 0.46 7.30
C LEU A 244 -0.18 1.30 8.09
N ALA A 245 0.04 1.01 9.38
CA ALA A 245 1.10 1.62 10.16
C ALA A 245 2.49 1.27 9.61
N ARG A 246 2.73 -0.01 9.27
CA ARG A 246 3.97 -0.48 8.64
C ARG A 246 4.17 0.13 7.26
N LEU A 247 3.11 0.24 6.47
CA LEU A 247 3.13 0.94 5.19
C LEU A 247 3.55 2.40 5.40
N GLY A 248 2.89 3.12 6.30
CA GLY A 248 3.24 4.50 6.63
C GLY A 248 4.71 4.66 7.01
N LYS A 249 5.23 3.79 7.90
CA LYS A 249 6.64 3.75 8.28
C LYS A 249 7.59 3.63 7.08
N CYS A 250 7.28 2.80 6.07
CA CYS A 250 8.13 2.66 4.87
C CYS A 250 8.29 3.95 4.07
N PHE A 251 7.26 4.81 4.08
CA PHE A 251 7.24 6.06 3.32
C PHE A 251 7.46 7.30 4.20
N GLY A 252 7.85 7.13 5.46
CA GLY A 252 7.97 8.24 6.42
C GLY A 252 6.64 8.96 6.72
N LYS A 253 5.52 8.29 6.47
CA LYS A 253 4.16 8.79 6.71
C LYS A 253 3.66 8.31 8.06
N SER A 254 2.77 9.10 8.66
CA SER A 254 2.11 8.71 9.90
C SER A 254 0.76 8.07 9.61
N TYR A 255 0.50 6.95 10.26
CA TYR A 255 -0.81 6.31 10.29
C TYR A 255 -1.57 6.75 11.55
N TYR A 256 -2.86 7.04 11.42
CA TYR A 256 -3.75 7.46 12.49
C TYR A 256 -5.05 6.64 12.42
N HIS A 257 -5.10 5.54 13.18
CA HIS A 257 -6.24 4.60 13.15
C HIS A 257 -7.55 5.23 13.63
N ASP A 258 -7.45 6.21 14.51
CA ASP A 258 -8.55 6.93 15.14
C ASP A 258 -8.66 8.37 14.66
N LEU A 259 -8.08 8.73 13.51
CA LEU A 259 -8.27 10.06 12.93
C LEU A 259 -9.76 10.34 12.69
N ILE A 260 -10.48 9.35 12.17
CA ILE A 260 -11.92 9.38 11.99
C ILE A 260 -12.51 8.47 13.07
N ILE A 261 -13.25 9.04 14.01
CA ILE A 261 -13.85 8.26 15.09
C ILE A 261 -15.34 8.08 14.86
N ARG A 262 -15.85 6.92 15.22
CA ARG A 262 -17.28 6.66 15.30
C ARG A 262 -17.75 6.97 16.71
N HIS A 263 -18.55 8.01 16.89
CA HIS A 263 -19.05 8.40 18.22
C HIS A 263 -20.45 7.82 18.51
N ARG A 264 -21.12 7.29 17.49
CA ARG A 264 -22.41 6.59 17.61
C ARG A 264 -22.47 5.42 16.65
N GLU A 265 -23.17 4.35 17.01
CA GLU A 265 -23.38 3.22 16.11
C GLU A 265 -24.05 3.66 14.80
N ALA A 266 -23.45 3.23 13.68
CA ALA A 266 -24.01 3.45 12.36
C ALA A 266 -24.91 2.27 11.97
N PRO A 267 -26.07 2.52 11.34
CA PRO A 267 -26.90 1.46 10.79
C PRO A 267 -26.10 0.56 9.84
N LYS A 268 -26.19 -0.76 10.00
CA LYS A 268 -25.52 -1.71 9.11
C LYS A 268 -26.06 -1.57 7.69
N SER A 269 -25.22 -1.09 6.78
CA SER A 269 -25.58 -0.86 5.38
C SER A 269 -25.83 -2.15 4.57
N GLN A 270 -25.48 -3.33 5.13
CA GLN A 270 -25.64 -4.63 4.46
C GLN A 270 -27.09 -4.99 4.15
N TYR A 271 -28.05 -4.49 4.93
CA TYR A 271 -29.49 -4.74 4.72
C TYR A 271 -30.16 -3.65 3.86
N THR A 272 -29.45 -2.57 3.58
CA THR A 272 -29.97 -1.42 2.83
C THR A 272 -29.51 -1.49 1.39
N LYS A 273 -30.47 -1.53 0.45
CA LYS A 273 -30.20 -1.41 -1.00
C LYS A 273 -29.32 -0.20 -1.24
N ALA A 274 -28.35 -0.31 -2.15
CA ALA A 274 -27.36 0.74 -2.36
C ALA A 274 -27.98 2.11 -2.69
N ALA A 275 -29.05 2.15 -3.48
CA ALA A 275 -29.78 3.37 -3.82
C ALA A 275 -30.49 4.05 -2.63
N ASN A 276 -30.71 3.30 -1.54
CA ASN A 276 -31.37 3.80 -0.33
C ASN A 276 -30.38 4.12 0.79
N ARG A 277 -29.07 4.02 0.51
CA ARG A 277 -28.03 4.38 1.49
C ARG A 277 -27.91 5.90 1.54
N ARG A 278 -27.94 6.43 2.76
CA ARG A 278 -28.02 7.85 3.05
C ARG A 278 -26.71 8.34 3.65
N PHE A 279 -26.19 9.48 3.20
CA PHE A 279 -24.95 10.05 3.75
C PHE A 279 -25.09 10.38 5.23
N ILE A 280 -26.26 10.85 5.69
CA ILE A 280 -26.48 11.18 7.11
C ILE A 280 -26.25 10.00 8.05
N THR A 281 -26.39 8.77 7.56
CA THR A 281 -26.11 7.56 8.38
C THR A 281 -24.63 7.39 8.68
N GLN A 282 -23.77 8.03 7.90
CA GLN A 282 -22.33 8.10 8.15
C GLN A 282 -21.97 9.46 8.77
N LEU A 283 -22.37 10.57 8.15
CA LEU A 283 -22.04 11.94 8.58
C LEU A 283 -22.42 12.22 10.05
N ASN A 284 -23.60 11.79 10.50
CA ASN A 284 -24.05 12.03 11.88
C ASN A 284 -23.48 11.02 12.90
N THR A 285 -22.59 10.12 12.47
CA THR A 285 -22.04 9.06 13.34
C THR A 285 -20.53 9.13 13.49
N ILE A 286 -19.87 9.97 12.69
CA ILE A 286 -18.43 10.17 12.76
C ILE A 286 -18.09 11.65 13.00
N HIS A 287 -16.85 11.88 13.44
CA HIS A 287 -16.16 13.17 13.34
C HIS A 287 -14.65 12.91 13.39
N LEU A 288 -13.83 13.95 13.24
CA LEU A 288 -12.39 13.83 13.41
C LEU A 288 -12.00 13.89 14.88
N GLN A 289 -10.99 13.12 15.27
CA GLN A 289 -10.29 13.25 16.54
C GLN A 289 -9.19 14.30 16.39
N PRO A 290 -9.20 15.41 17.17
CA PRO A 290 -8.14 16.40 17.11
C PRO A 290 -6.74 15.84 17.41
N LYS A 291 -6.65 14.87 18.33
CA LYS A 291 -5.38 14.33 18.85
C LYS A 291 -5.29 12.81 18.65
N PRO A 292 -5.24 12.32 17.40
CA PRO A 292 -5.26 10.90 17.13
C PRO A 292 -3.95 10.23 17.55
N HIS A 293 -3.96 8.91 17.69
CA HIS A 293 -2.82 8.10 18.04
C HIS A 293 -1.93 7.83 16.82
N ARG A 294 -0.68 8.29 16.88
CA ARG A 294 0.29 8.09 15.80
C ARG A 294 0.81 6.66 15.80
N ASN A 295 0.72 5.98 14.66
CA ASN A 295 1.32 4.65 14.41
C ASN A 295 1.00 3.64 15.53
N LEU A 296 -0.25 3.60 15.99
CA LEU A 296 -0.71 2.67 17.05
C LEU A 296 -0.04 2.84 18.41
N ARG A 297 0.51 4.02 18.72
CA ARG A 297 1.01 4.33 20.07
C ARG A 297 -0.13 4.33 21.08
N ASP A 298 0.14 3.92 22.32
CA ASP A 298 -0.82 3.93 23.42
C ASP A 298 -1.27 5.34 23.82
N GLN A 299 -0.40 6.34 23.64
CA GLN A 299 -0.69 7.73 23.98
C GLN A 299 -1.07 8.55 22.74
N PRO A 300 -2.11 9.39 22.83
CA PRO A 300 -2.51 10.26 21.74
C PRO A 300 -1.47 11.34 21.48
N ASN A 301 -1.58 12.03 20.34
CA ASN A 301 -0.75 13.20 20.08
C ASN A 301 -0.93 14.27 21.17
N LYS A 302 0.17 14.89 21.62
CA LYS A 302 0.12 15.97 22.62
C LYS A 302 -0.60 17.22 22.08
N THR A 303 -0.44 17.48 20.78
CA THR A 303 -0.99 18.63 20.05
C THR A 303 -1.99 18.18 18.99
N ASN A 304 -2.85 19.10 18.55
CA ASN A 304 -3.81 18.82 17.49
C ASN A 304 -3.08 18.49 16.18
N LEU A 305 -3.60 17.50 15.45
CA LEU A 305 -3.10 17.14 14.13
C LEU A 305 -3.45 18.27 13.14
N LYS A 306 -2.46 18.80 12.43
CA LYS A 306 -2.66 19.82 11.41
C LYS A 306 -3.07 19.17 10.09
N LEU A 307 -4.34 19.30 9.71
CA LEU A 307 -4.84 18.83 8.41
C LEU A 307 -4.81 19.90 7.31
N ALA A 308 -4.78 21.18 7.67
CA ALA A 308 -4.76 22.28 6.70
C ALA A 308 -3.60 22.15 5.70
N GLY A 309 -3.93 22.04 4.41
CA GLY A 309 -2.98 21.88 3.31
C GLY A 309 -2.32 20.49 3.24
N LYS A 310 -2.82 19.51 4.00
CA LYS A 310 -2.30 18.14 4.04
C LYS A 310 -3.21 17.18 3.29
N ARG A 311 -2.61 16.16 2.67
CA ARG A 311 -3.35 15.09 2.00
C ARG A 311 -3.40 13.83 2.86
N VAL A 312 -4.60 13.35 3.10
CA VAL A 312 -4.90 12.16 3.90
C VAL A 312 -5.37 11.04 2.98
N LEU A 313 -4.67 9.90 2.99
CA LEU A 313 -5.15 8.67 2.39
C LEU A 313 -6.10 7.96 3.36
N VAL A 314 -7.35 7.79 2.97
CA VAL A 314 -8.35 7.01 3.71
C VAL A 314 -8.50 5.66 3.05
N VAL A 315 -8.26 4.59 3.81
CA VAL A 315 -8.36 3.20 3.35
C VAL A 315 -9.62 2.56 3.93
N ASP A 316 -10.42 1.93 3.06
CA ASP A 316 -11.64 1.21 3.40
C ASP A 316 -11.63 -0.20 2.79
N ASP A 317 -12.49 -1.10 3.28
CA ASP A 317 -12.57 -2.48 2.78
C ASP A 317 -13.38 -2.54 1.47
N PHE A 318 -14.61 -2.06 1.49
CA PHE A 318 -15.58 -2.16 0.41
C PHE A 318 -16.27 -0.83 0.14
N CYS A 319 -16.07 -0.31 -1.08
CA CYS A 319 -16.82 0.83 -1.56
C CYS A 319 -18.11 0.36 -2.26
N THR A 320 -19.28 0.56 -1.65
CA THR A 320 -20.58 0.25 -2.30
C THR A 320 -21.19 1.44 -3.02
N SER A 321 -21.64 2.47 -2.31
CA SER A 321 -22.20 3.70 -2.89
C SER A 321 -21.30 4.92 -2.67
N GLY A 322 -20.22 4.77 -1.91
CA GLY A 322 -19.30 5.87 -1.58
C GLY A 322 -19.67 6.66 -0.32
N CYS A 323 -20.81 6.41 0.34
CA CYS A 323 -21.27 7.24 1.46
C CYS A 323 -20.26 7.33 2.62
N SER A 324 -19.55 6.24 2.93
CA SER A 324 -18.51 6.21 3.96
C SER A 324 -17.28 7.03 3.56
N SER A 325 -16.79 6.82 2.34
CA SER A 325 -15.65 7.54 1.78
C SER A 325 -15.94 9.04 1.64
N GLU A 326 -17.13 9.41 1.20
CA GLU A 326 -17.56 10.82 1.12
C GLU A 326 -17.74 11.47 2.49
N ALA A 327 -18.24 10.73 3.49
CA ALA A 327 -18.30 11.26 4.84
C ALA A 327 -16.88 11.56 5.35
N ALA A 328 -15.92 10.65 5.15
CA ALA A 328 -14.52 10.91 5.48
C ALA A 328 -13.97 12.14 4.75
N ARG A 329 -14.20 12.24 3.43
CA ARG A 329 -13.77 13.37 2.61
C ARG A 329 -14.35 14.69 3.11
N ALA A 330 -15.65 14.76 3.37
CA ALA A 330 -16.32 15.97 3.86
C ALA A 330 -15.71 16.46 5.18
N PHE A 331 -15.45 15.57 6.14
CA PHE A 331 -14.81 15.94 7.41
C PHE A 331 -13.35 16.38 7.25
N ILE A 332 -12.57 15.69 6.41
CA ILE A 332 -11.16 16.05 6.14
C ILE A 332 -11.07 17.41 5.43
N GLU A 333 -11.93 17.67 4.45
CA GLU A 333 -11.99 18.94 3.72
C GLU A 333 -12.48 20.09 4.61
N ALA A 334 -13.45 19.84 5.49
CA ALA A 334 -13.89 20.82 6.49
C ALA A 334 -12.76 21.22 7.47
N ALA A 335 -11.79 20.35 7.69
CA ALA A 335 -10.57 20.66 8.45
C ALA A 335 -9.46 21.33 7.61
N GLY A 336 -9.74 21.68 6.34
CA GLY A 336 -8.80 22.28 5.38
C GLY A 336 -7.83 21.29 4.73
N GLY A 337 -8.05 19.99 4.89
CA GLY A 337 -7.27 18.93 4.27
C GLY A 337 -7.78 18.51 2.90
N GLN A 338 -7.09 17.56 2.28
CA GLN A 338 -7.50 16.88 1.04
C GLN A 338 -7.60 15.38 1.32
N ALA A 339 -8.71 14.75 0.91
CA ALA A 339 -8.83 13.29 1.02
C ALA A 339 -8.47 12.61 -0.30
N ARG A 340 -7.68 11.54 -0.20
CA ARG A 340 -7.54 10.52 -1.24
C ARG A 340 -8.19 9.25 -0.71
N LEU A 341 -9.15 8.72 -1.44
CA LEU A 341 -9.98 7.62 -0.98
C LEU A 341 -9.57 6.34 -1.72
N TYR A 342 -9.30 5.27 -0.97
CA TYR A 342 -8.98 3.96 -1.52
C TYR A 342 -9.80 2.89 -0.83
N SER A 343 -10.36 1.97 -1.62
CA SER A 343 -11.00 0.76 -1.11
C SER A 343 -10.36 -0.49 -1.70
N TRP A 344 -10.37 -1.61 -0.97
CA TRP A 344 -9.89 -2.86 -1.56
C TRP A 344 -10.74 -3.21 -2.77
N LEU A 345 -12.07 -3.19 -2.60
CA LEU A 345 -13.00 -3.61 -3.64
C LEU A 345 -14.18 -2.65 -3.82
N ARG A 346 -14.64 -2.51 -5.08
CA ARG A 346 -15.78 -1.70 -5.50
C ARG A 346 -16.98 -2.57 -5.86
N THR A 347 -18.13 -2.37 -5.22
CA THR A 347 -19.35 -3.10 -5.58
C THR A 347 -19.79 -2.80 -7.01
N ILE A 348 -20.02 -3.84 -7.81
CA ILE A 348 -20.40 -3.69 -9.21
C ILE A 348 -21.78 -3.04 -9.39
N ASN A 349 -21.99 -2.42 -10.55
CA ASN A 349 -23.27 -1.83 -11.00
C ASN A 349 -23.92 -0.82 -10.03
N THR A 350 -23.14 -0.30 -9.09
CA THR A 350 -23.59 0.70 -8.13
C THR A 350 -22.88 2.02 -8.43
N ALA A 351 -23.61 3.13 -8.53
CA ALA A 351 -23.00 4.44 -8.72
C ALA A 351 -22.25 4.91 -7.46
N TYR A 352 -21.16 5.66 -7.65
CA TYR A 352 -20.52 6.39 -6.56
C TYR A 352 -21.25 7.72 -6.40
N GLN A 353 -21.70 8.04 -5.19
CA GLN A 353 -22.39 9.29 -4.91
C GLN A 353 -21.36 10.27 -4.36
N GLU A 354 -21.15 11.40 -5.03
CA GLU A 354 -20.28 12.49 -4.58
C GLU A 354 -21.13 13.59 -3.94
N ILE A 355 -20.78 14.03 -2.73
CA ILE A 355 -21.40 15.21 -2.09
C ILE A 355 -20.92 16.47 -2.80
N THR A 356 -21.84 17.18 -3.44
CA THR A 356 -21.55 18.46 -4.12
C THR A 356 -22.80 19.35 -4.16
N PRO A 357 -22.71 20.64 -3.79
CA PRO A 357 -21.51 21.35 -3.33
C PRO A 357 -21.02 20.86 -1.96
N SER A 358 -19.80 21.25 -1.57
CA SER A 358 -19.25 20.97 -0.24
C SER A 358 -20.20 21.47 0.86
N ILE A 359 -20.29 20.70 1.93
CA ILE A 359 -21.13 20.99 3.08
C ILE A 359 -20.32 21.65 4.19
N ASP A 360 -20.95 22.59 4.90
CA ASP A 360 -20.37 23.20 6.08
C ASP A 360 -20.50 22.25 7.29
N LEU A 361 -19.36 21.86 7.85
CA LEU A 361 -19.27 20.94 8.98
C LEU A 361 -18.24 21.44 9.97
N ASN A 362 -18.52 21.29 11.27
CA ASN A 362 -17.46 21.33 12.25
C ASN A 362 -16.73 19.98 12.24
N ALA A 363 -15.51 19.96 11.69
CA ALA A 363 -14.77 18.73 11.48
C ALA A 363 -14.51 17.91 12.75
N TYR A 364 -14.47 18.57 13.91
CA TYR A 364 -14.11 17.95 15.20
C TYR A 364 -15.28 17.81 16.17
N ALA A 365 -16.52 17.97 15.69
CA ALA A 365 -17.73 17.80 16.50
C ALA A 365 -18.73 16.88 15.78
N ALA A 366 -19.63 16.28 16.57
CA ALA A 366 -20.71 15.48 16.03
C ALA A 366 -21.63 16.33 15.13
N ALA A 367 -21.86 15.87 13.90
CA ALA A 367 -22.82 16.48 13.00
C ALA A 367 -24.26 16.09 13.37
N SER A 368 -25.22 16.96 13.07
CA SER A 368 -26.66 16.72 13.28
C SER A 368 -27.46 17.16 12.06
N LEU A 369 -27.14 16.57 10.90
CA LEU A 369 -27.82 16.87 9.64
C LEU A 369 -29.22 16.22 9.63
N ALA A 370 -30.25 17.02 9.34
CA ALA A 370 -31.63 16.55 9.25
C ALA A 370 -31.96 15.86 7.91
N ALA A 371 -31.26 16.23 6.84
CA ALA A 371 -31.46 15.73 5.49
C ALA A 371 -30.13 15.32 4.85
N ASP A 372 -30.18 14.45 3.83
CA ASP A 372 -29.00 14.16 3.04
C ASP A 372 -28.58 15.40 2.25
N PRO A 373 -27.27 15.66 2.16
CA PRO A 373 -26.77 16.74 1.32
C PRO A 373 -26.98 16.41 -0.15
N PRO A 374 -27.03 17.44 -1.03
CA PRO A 374 -27.06 17.24 -2.47
C PRO A 374 -25.85 16.40 -2.93
N ALA A 375 -26.09 15.56 -3.94
CA ALA A 375 -25.07 14.68 -4.47
C ALA A 375 -25.23 14.44 -5.97
N VAL A 376 -24.11 14.14 -6.62
CA VAL A 376 -24.04 13.74 -8.03
C VAL A 376 -23.59 12.30 -8.11
N ALA A 377 -24.23 11.55 -9.00
CA ALA A 377 -23.94 10.14 -9.22
C ALA A 377 -22.88 9.97 -10.32
N HIS A 378 -21.82 9.25 -9.99
CA HIS A 378 -20.81 8.76 -10.93
C HIS A 378 -21.12 7.31 -11.29
N ALA A 379 -21.44 7.07 -12.56
CA ALA A 379 -21.81 5.73 -13.03
C ALA A 379 -20.66 4.74 -12.81
N TYR A 380 -21.00 3.53 -12.36
CA TYR A 380 -20.02 2.46 -12.11
C TYR A 380 -19.09 2.22 -13.29
N HIS A 381 -19.66 2.02 -14.49
CA HIS A 381 -18.92 1.68 -15.70
C HIS A 381 -18.00 2.82 -16.17
N ALA A 382 -18.37 4.08 -15.93
CA ALA A 382 -17.56 5.23 -16.32
C ALA A 382 -16.26 5.35 -15.51
N GLY A 383 -16.24 4.79 -14.30
CA GLY A 383 -15.03 4.76 -13.46
C GLY A 383 -14.15 3.53 -13.68
N ILE A 384 -14.51 2.58 -14.54
CA ILE A 384 -13.63 1.43 -14.83
C ILE A 384 -12.48 1.93 -15.70
N ILE A 385 -11.27 1.89 -15.16
CA ILE A 385 -10.06 2.29 -15.88
C ILE A 385 -9.32 1.09 -16.46
N ASP A 386 -9.63 -0.13 -15.97
CA ASP A 386 -8.98 -1.35 -16.41
C ASP A 386 -9.90 -2.58 -16.36
N HIS A 387 -10.33 -3.04 -17.53
CA HIS A 387 -11.22 -4.20 -17.64
C HIS A 387 -10.50 -5.55 -17.43
N HIS A 388 -9.16 -5.56 -17.44
CA HIS A 388 -8.36 -6.77 -17.27
C HIS A 388 -8.01 -7.04 -15.80
N ALA A 389 -8.03 -6.01 -14.95
CA ALA A 389 -7.75 -6.13 -13.52
C ALA A 389 -8.48 -7.29 -12.81
N PRO A 390 -9.78 -7.55 -13.04
CA PRO A 390 -10.46 -8.65 -12.34
C PRO A 390 -9.92 -10.04 -12.70
N GLY A 391 -9.51 -10.23 -13.96
CA GLY A 391 -8.88 -11.49 -14.38
C GLY A 391 -7.48 -11.66 -13.78
N GLU A 392 -6.72 -10.57 -13.72
CA GLU A 392 -5.42 -10.56 -13.05
C GLU A 392 -5.55 -10.87 -11.55
N ILE A 393 -6.51 -10.25 -10.84
CA ILE A 393 -6.74 -10.49 -9.41
C ILE A 393 -7.01 -11.97 -9.12
N GLN A 394 -7.84 -12.62 -9.93
CA GLN A 394 -8.09 -14.06 -9.81
C GLN A 394 -6.80 -14.86 -10.02
N SER A 395 -6.06 -14.56 -11.11
CA SER A 395 -4.82 -15.26 -11.43
C SER A 395 -3.76 -15.14 -10.33
N ILE A 396 -3.60 -13.94 -9.74
CA ILE A 396 -2.62 -13.74 -8.67
C ILE A 396 -3.10 -14.37 -7.35
N PHE A 397 -4.41 -14.45 -7.10
CA PHE A 397 -4.94 -15.16 -5.94
C PHE A 397 -4.68 -16.66 -6.05
N ASP A 398 -4.93 -17.25 -7.21
CA ASP A 398 -4.65 -18.66 -7.46
C ASP A 398 -3.14 -18.95 -7.38
N GLN A 399 -2.31 -18.07 -7.97
CA GLN A 399 -0.85 -18.16 -7.87
C GLN A 399 -0.36 -17.98 -6.43
N PHE A 400 -1.02 -17.13 -5.64
CA PHE A 400 -0.73 -17.00 -4.22
C PHE A 400 -1.01 -18.31 -3.51
N CYS A 401 -2.22 -18.88 -3.62
CA CYS A 401 -2.59 -20.10 -2.94
C CYS A 401 -1.75 -21.32 -3.38
N GLY A 402 -1.36 -21.39 -4.65
CA GLY A 402 -0.54 -22.48 -5.21
C GLY A 402 0.96 -22.20 -5.27
N TRP A 403 1.47 -21.18 -4.57
CA TRP A 403 2.84 -20.72 -4.74
C TRP A 403 3.88 -21.82 -4.46
N THR A 404 4.80 -22.01 -5.41
CA THR A 404 5.98 -22.87 -5.27
C THR A 404 7.19 -22.13 -5.83
N TRP A 405 8.27 -22.05 -5.07
CA TRP A 405 9.48 -21.33 -5.48
C TRP A 405 10.42 -22.18 -6.32
#